data_AF-A0A933EL52-F1
#
_entry.id   AF-A0A933EL52-F1
#
_cell.length_a   1.000
_cell.length_b   1.000
_cell.length_c   1.000
_cell.angle_alpha   90.00
_cell.angle_beta   90.00
_cell.angle_gamma   90.00
#
_symmetry.space_group_name_H-M   'P 1'
#
loop_
_entity.id
_entity.type
_entity.pdbx_description
1 polymer ?
#
loop_
_entity_poly.entity_id
_entity_poly.type
_entity_poly.pdbx_seq_one_letter_code
_entity_poly.pdbx_strand_id
1 'polypeptide(L)'
;MDDIKDVKPPVDMPVHIGWLLFFAAAICIIAALWCYFYRRRLKPSIKPSVSVPARPAWDIALERLQDLFHKQYPRQGMFKLFYSGLSGIV
;
A
#
# COMPACT_ATOMS: atom_id res chain seq x y z
N MET A 1 -37.37 -45.46 -58.59
CA MET A 1 -36.95 -44.09 -58.93
C MET A 1 -36.70 -43.39 -57.61
N ASP A 2 -35.47 -43.39 -57.12
CA ASP A 2 -35.11 -42.75 -55.86
C ASP A 2 -34.49 -41.38 -56.18
N ASP A 3 -35.24 -40.34 -55.81
CA ASP A 3 -34.90 -38.94 -55.98
C ASP A 3 -34.02 -38.53 -54.78
N ILE A 4 -32.70 -38.61 -54.97
CA ILE A 4 -31.73 -38.20 -53.95
C ILE A 4 -31.68 -36.68 -53.95
N LYS A 5 -32.27 -36.08 -52.91
CA LYS A 5 -32.19 -34.64 -52.64
C LYS A 5 -30.73 -34.23 -52.43
N ASP A 6 -30.25 -33.37 -53.32
CA ASP A 6 -28.95 -32.74 -53.24
C ASP A 6 -28.84 -31.90 -51.95
N VAL A 7 -27.93 -32.30 -51.06
CA VAL A 7 -27.64 -31.56 -49.82
C VAL A 7 -26.60 -30.50 -50.16
N LYS A 8 -27.04 -29.24 -50.11
CA LYS A 8 -26.16 -28.09 -50.37
C LYS A 8 -24.98 -28.13 -49.39
N PRO A 9 -23.73 -27.97 -49.87
CA PRO A 9 -22.57 -27.97 -49.00
C PRO A 9 -22.66 -26.83 -47.97
N PRO A 10 -22.07 -27.00 -46.77
CA PRO A 10 -22.03 -25.94 -45.77
C PRO A 10 -21.30 -24.72 -46.35
N VAL A 11 -21.90 -23.54 -46.17
CA VAL A 11 -21.31 -22.27 -46.58
C VAL A 11 -20.02 -22.05 -45.80
N ASP A 12 -18.91 -21.92 -46.51
CA ASP A 12 -17.64 -21.45 -45.94
C ASP A 12 -17.86 -20.02 -45.42
N MET A 13 -17.99 -19.88 -44.10
CA MET A 13 -18.01 -18.57 -43.46
C MET A 13 -16.57 -18.02 -43.46
N PRO A 14 -16.29 -16.90 -44.15
CA PRO A 14 -14.98 -16.27 -44.07
C PRO A 14 -14.80 -15.76 -42.64
N VAL A 15 -14.04 -16.49 -41.84
CA VAL A 15 -13.73 -16.08 -40.47
C VAL A 15 -12.83 -14.85 -40.56
N HIS A 16 -13.41 -13.66 -40.38
CA HIS A 16 -12.68 -12.40 -40.41
C HIS A 16 -11.83 -12.24 -39.14
N ILE A 17 -10.69 -12.93 -39.11
CA ILE A 17 -9.72 -12.95 -38.00
C ILE A 17 -9.23 -11.52 -37.65
N GLY A 18 -9.31 -10.57 -38.60
CA GLY A 18 -8.95 -9.18 -38.37
C GLY A 18 -9.78 -8.51 -37.27
N TRP A 19 -11.07 -8.80 -37.17
CA TRP A 19 -11.93 -8.24 -36.10
C TRP A 19 -11.58 -8.88 -34.75
N LEU A 20 -11.31 -10.19 -34.75
CA LEU A 20 -10.88 -10.91 -33.55
C LEU A 20 -9.56 -10.33 -32.99
N LEU A 21 -8.60 -10.04 -33.86
CA LEU A 21 -7.34 -9.39 -33.50
C LEU A 21 -7.55 -7.99 -32.94
N PHE A 22 -8.48 -7.22 -33.52
CA PHE A 22 -8.82 -5.88 -33.02
C PHE A 22 -9.42 -5.93 -31.61
N PHE A 23 -10.36 -6.86 -31.37
CA PHE A 23 -10.92 -7.08 -30.04
C PHE A 23 -9.88 -7.58 -29.03
N ALA A 24 -9.01 -8.51 -29.44
CA ALA A 24 -7.92 -8.98 -28.60
C ALA A 24 -6.96 -7.84 -28.21
N ALA A 25 -6.59 -6.98 -29.16
CA ALA A 25 -5.75 -5.82 -28.93
C ALA A 25 -6.43 -4.81 -27.97
N ALA A 26 -7.72 -4.54 -28.16
CA ALA A 26 -8.49 -3.65 -27.29
C ALA A 26 -8.51 -4.16 -25.84
N ILE A 27 -8.74 -5.47 -25.65
CA ILE A 27 -8.73 -6.10 -24.33
C ILE A 27 -7.35 -6.00 -23.68
N CYS A 28 -6.28 -6.26 -24.42
CA CYS A 28 -4.91 -6.11 -23.93
C CYS A 28 -4.60 -4.69 -23.46
N ILE A 29 -5.04 -3.67 -24.21
CA ILE A 29 -4.84 -2.26 -23.84
C ILE A 29 -5.58 -1.93 -22.54
N ILE A 30 -6.85 -2.35 -22.42
CA ILE A 30 -7.65 -2.13 -21.21
C ILE A 30 -7.01 -2.82 -20.00
N ALA A 31 -6.55 -4.06 -20.15
CA ALA A 31 -5.87 -4.80 -19.09
C ALA A 31 -4.55 -4.14 -18.68
N ALA A 32 -3.77 -3.63 -19.64
CA ALA A 32 -2.53 -2.91 -19.36
C ALA A 32 -2.77 -1.60 -18.62
N LEU A 33 -3.77 -0.82 -19.03
CA LEU A 33 -4.17 0.42 -18.36
C LEU A 33 -4.67 0.12 -16.94
N TRP A 34 -5.55 -0.87 -16.78
CA TRP A 34 -6.04 -1.29 -15.47
C TRP A 34 -4.88 -1.69 -14.56
N CYS A 35 -3.98 -2.54 -15.04
CA CYS A 35 -2.79 -2.97 -14.30
C CYS A 35 -1.90 -1.78 -13.92
N TYR A 36 -1.67 -0.85 -14.85
CA TYR A 36 -0.88 0.35 -14.58
C TYR A 36 -1.50 1.22 -13.47
N PHE A 37 -2.81 1.50 -13.54
CA PHE A 37 -3.51 2.27 -12.52
C PHE A 37 -3.59 1.54 -11.19
N TYR A 38 -3.86 0.24 -11.20
CA TYR A 38 -3.91 -0.60 -10.02
C TYR A 38 -2.55 -0.64 -9.31
N ARG A 39 -1.45 -0.83 -10.06
CA ARG A 39 -0.09 -0.76 -9.51
C ARG A 39 0.29 0.64 -9.02
N ARG A 40 -0.25 1.70 -9.63
CA ARG A 40 -0.07 3.08 -9.13
C ARG A 40 -0.79 3.31 -7.81
N ARG A 41 -2.00 2.75 -7.62
CA ARG A 41 -2.76 2.84 -6.37
C ARG A 41 -2.19 1.95 -5.26
N LEU A 42 -1.52 0.86 -5.63
CA LEU A 42 -0.82 -0.03 -4.73
C LEU A 42 0.62 0.37 -4.44
N LYS A 43 1.14 1.45 -5.02
CA LYS A 43 2.36 2.02 -4.47
C LYS A 43 2.01 2.36 -3.03
N PRO A 44 2.64 1.74 -2.02
CA PRO A 44 2.55 2.29 -0.68
C PRO A 44 2.91 3.75 -0.89
N SER A 45 2.07 4.64 -0.39
CA SER A 45 2.51 5.99 -0.14
C SER A 45 3.78 5.79 0.65
N ILE A 46 4.93 5.87 -0.04
CA ILE A 46 6.19 6.20 0.56
C ILE A 46 5.88 7.60 0.99
N LYS A 47 5.16 7.71 2.12
CA LYS A 47 5.11 8.91 2.91
C LYS A 47 6.58 9.27 2.92
N PRO A 48 6.98 10.44 2.38
CA PRO A 48 8.32 10.90 2.68
C PRO A 48 8.40 10.70 4.18
N SER A 49 9.33 9.84 4.62
CA SER A 49 9.64 9.72 6.02
C SER A 49 9.82 11.16 6.41
N VAL A 50 8.81 11.72 7.08
CA VAL A 50 8.87 13.08 7.58
C VAL A 50 10.02 12.88 8.52
N SER A 51 11.21 13.31 8.11
CA SER A 51 12.36 13.33 8.97
C SER A 51 11.91 14.33 10.02
N VAL A 52 11.22 13.82 11.05
CA VAL A 52 10.95 14.56 12.25
C VAL A 52 12.35 15.06 12.61
N PRO A 53 12.61 16.37 12.55
CA PRO A 53 13.92 16.87 12.89
C PRO A 53 14.23 16.27 14.25
N ALA A 54 15.41 15.63 14.36
CA ALA A 54 15.79 14.94 15.58
C ALA A 54 15.49 15.90 16.74
N ARG A 55 14.51 15.53 17.59
CA ARG A 55 14.09 16.42 18.67
C ARG A 55 15.36 16.73 19.45
N PRO A 56 15.65 18.01 19.69
CA PRO A 56 16.88 18.36 20.38
C PRO A 56 16.88 17.69 21.76
N ALA A 57 18.06 17.31 22.25
CA ALA A 57 18.19 16.51 23.46
C ALA A 57 17.44 17.12 24.66
N TRP A 58 17.39 18.45 24.75
CA TRP A 58 16.68 19.18 25.79
C TRP A 58 15.15 18.99 25.75
N ASP A 59 14.54 18.83 24.58
CA ASP A 59 13.10 18.55 24.46
C ASP A 59 12.78 17.17 25.05
N ILE A 60 13.61 16.17 24.74
CA ILE A 60 13.46 14.80 25.25
C ILE A 60 13.71 14.78 26.77
N ALA A 61 14.71 15.52 27.24
CA ALA A 61 15.00 15.66 28.66
C ALA A 61 13.83 16.29 29.44
N LEU A 62 13.21 17.32 28.87
CA LEU A 62 12.06 18.01 29.47
C LEU A 62 10.84 17.09 29.56
N GLU A 63 10.56 16.32 28.51
CA GLU A 63 9.49 15.30 28.50
C GLU A 63 9.74 14.23 29.59
N ARG A 64 10.97 13.71 29.69
CA ARG A 64 11.36 12.74 30.72
C ARG A 64 11.25 13.30 32.14
N LEU A 65 11.58 14.57 32.34
CA LEU A 65 11.46 15.25 33.63
C LEU A 65 9.99 15.40 34.04
N GLN A 66 9.11 15.78 33.10
CA GLN A 66 7.68 15.86 33.35
C GLN A 66 7.09 14.50 33.73
N ASP A 67 7.46 13.43 33.02
CA ASP A 67 7.04 12.07 33.36
C ASP A 67 7.48 11.65 34.77
N LEU A 68 8.73 11.96 35.13
CA LEU A 68 9.28 11.66 36.46
C LEU A 68 8.52 12.41 37.56
N PHE A 69 8.12 13.65 37.29
CA PHE A 69 7.34 14.47 38.22
C PHE A 69 5.90 13.95 38.39
N HIS A 70 5.24 13.54 37.29
CA HIS A 70 3.89 12.96 37.33
C HIS A 70 3.82 11.66 38.12
N LYS A 71 4.87 10.85 38.09
CA LYS A 71 4.93 9.57 38.81
C LYS A 71 4.96 9.73 40.34
N GLN A 72 5.25 10.92 40.86
CA GLN A 72 5.21 11.26 42.30
C GLN A 72 5.96 10.27 43.21
N TYR A 73 7.05 9.65 42.73
CA TYR A 73 7.87 8.72 43.50
C TYR A 73 8.29 9.23 44.89
N PRO A 74 8.61 10.53 45.10
CA PRO A 74 8.92 11.05 46.42
C PRO A 74 7.75 10.92 47.42
N ARG A 75 6.49 11.08 46.97
CA ARG A 75 5.31 10.93 47.84
C ARG A 75 5.08 9.48 48.25
N GLN A 76 5.56 8.54 47.45
CA GLN A 76 5.46 7.10 47.71
C GLN A 76 6.64 6.57 48.55
N GLY A 77 7.53 7.44 49.03
CA GLY A 77 8.76 7.06 49.75
C GLY A 77 9.86 6.48 48.86
N MET A 78 9.67 6.50 47.55
CA MET A 78 10.57 5.89 46.55
C MET A 78 11.68 6.86 46.10
N PHE A 79 12.40 7.44 47.06
CA PHE A 79 13.40 8.48 46.78
C PHE A 79 14.56 8.00 45.90
N LYS A 80 15.06 6.78 46.12
CA LYS A 80 16.17 6.21 45.32
C LYS A 80 15.82 6.14 43.83
N LEU A 81 14.60 5.71 43.51
CA LEU A 81 14.10 5.61 42.13
C LEU A 81 13.93 7.00 41.50
N PHE A 82 13.45 7.97 42.28
CA PHE A 82 13.33 9.36 41.83
C PHE A 82 14.68 9.97 41.46
N TYR A 83 15.67 9.90 42.35
CA TYR A 83 16.99 10.50 42.11
C TYR A 83 17.79 9.74 41.04
N SER A 84 17.66 8.42 40.97
CA SER A 84 18.25 7.62 39.89
C SER A 84 17.67 8.02 38.52
N GLY A 85 16.34 8.17 38.43
CA GLY A 85 15.68 8.65 37.22
C GLY A 85 16.11 10.07 36.84
N LEU A 86 16.22 10.97 37.82
CA LEU A 86 16.68 12.35 37.61
C LEU A 86 18.12 12.40 37.07
N SER A 87 19.03 11.60 37.63
CA SER A 87 20.44 11.56 37.21
C SER A 87 20.65 11.02 35.79
N GLY A 88 19.70 10.25 35.27
CA GLY A 88 19.77 9.65 33.94
C GLY A 88 19.27 10.57 32.81
N ILE A 89 18.82 11.78 33.12
CA ILE A 89 18.34 12.76 32.14
C ILE A 89 19.56 13.59 31.66
N VAL A 90 19.96 13.42 30.40
CA VAL A 90 21.09 14.10 29.72
C VAL A 90 20.63 14.70 28.40
#